data_AF-A0A375A8S3-F1
#
_entry.id   AF-A0A375A8S3-F1
#
_cell.length_a   1.000
_cell.length_b   1.000
_cell.length_c   1.000
_cell.angle_alpha   90.00
_cell.angle_beta   90.00
_cell.angle_gamma   90.00
#
_symmetry.space_group_name_H-M   'P 1'
#
loop_
_entity.id
_entity.type
_entity.pdbx_description
1 polymer ?
#
loop_
_entity_poly.entity_id
_entity_poly.type
_entity_poly.pdbx_seq_one_letter_code
_entity_poly.pdbx_strand_id
1 'polypeptide(L)' 'MTHELASIPVQALGAVFCDASQYRTQVKAAIDFLIDGF' A
#
# COMPACT_ATOMS: atom_id res chain seq x y z
N MET A 1 -3.20 -0.45 8.48
CA MET A 1 -1.83 -0.09 8.93
C MET A 1 -1.14 0.80 7.88
N THR A 2 -1.86 1.72 7.22
CA THR A 2 -1.24 2.60 6.21
C THR A 2 -0.15 3.48 6.82
N HIS A 3 -0.30 3.85 8.10
CA HIS A 3 0.71 4.58 8.88
C HIS A 3 2.03 3.82 9.12
N GLU A 4 2.09 2.52 8.80
CA GLU A 4 3.30 1.69 8.88
C GLU A 4 3.97 1.50 7.50
N LEU A 5 3.60 2.33 6.50
CA LEU A 5 4.20 2.27 5.16
C LEU A 5 5.72 2.41 5.24
N ALA A 6 6.43 1.40 4.74
CA ALA A 6 7.88 1.34 4.74
C ALA A 6 8.42 0.69 3.46
N SER A 7 9.66 1.02 3.09
CA SER A 7 10.37 0.38 1.99
C SER A 7 10.98 -0.95 2.42
N ILE A 8 10.91 -1.97 1.56
CA ILE A 8 11.59 -3.26 1.74
C ILE A 8 12.30 -3.69 0.45
N PRO A 9 13.39 -4.49 0.52
CA PRO A 9 14.02 -5.04 -0.67
C PRO A 9 13.09 -6.06 -1.35
N VAL A 10 13.12 -6.10 -2.68
CA VAL A 10 12.28 -7.03 -3.47
C VAL A 10 12.54 -8.49 -3.10
N GLN A 11 13.78 -8.83 -2.71
CA GLN A 11 14.17 -10.19 -2.28
C GLN A 11 13.50 -10.63 -0.96
N ALA A 12 12.94 -9.71 -0.18
CA ALA A 12 12.17 -10.03 1.03
C ALA A 12 10.70 -10.36 0.73
N LEU A 13 10.23 -10.12 -0.51
CA LEU A 13 8.88 -10.50 -0.92
C LEU A 13 8.79 -12.02 -1.14
N GLY A 14 7.74 -12.64 -0.62
CA GLY A 14 7.41 -14.03 -0.89
C GLY A 14 6.68 -14.22 -2.23
N ALA A 15 6.03 -15.37 -2.40
CA ALA A 15 5.17 -15.61 -3.56
C ALA A 15 3.96 -14.65 -3.56
N VAL A 16 3.52 -14.26 -4.77
CA VAL A 16 2.29 -13.46 -4.93
C VAL A 16 1.09 -14.28 -4.45
N PHE A 17 0.30 -13.71 -3.54
CA PHE A 17 -0.88 -14.37 -2.98
C PHE A 17 -2.18 -13.92 -3.67
N CYS A 18 -2.34 -12.62 -3.95
CA CYS A 18 -3.55 -12.08 -4.57
C CYS A 18 -3.27 -10.81 -5.39
N ASP A 19 -4.25 -10.44 -6.23
CA ASP A 19 -4.31 -9.14 -6.90
C ASP A 19 -5.27 -8.21 -6.14
N ALA A 20 -4.76 -7.06 -5.69
CA ALA A 20 -5.51 -6.05 -4.96
C ALA A 20 -5.97 -4.87 -5.85
N SER A 21 -5.82 -4.97 -7.18
CA SER A 21 -6.11 -3.89 -8.13
C SER A 21 -7.53 -3.33 -8.02
N GLN A 22 -8.51 -4.16 -7.63
CA GLN A 22 -9.89 -3.71 -7.39
C GLN A 22 -10.03 -2.66 -6.28
N TYR A 23 -9.08 -2.58 -5.35
CA TYR A 23 -9.07 -1.63 -4.24
C TYR A 23 -8.23 -0.37 -4.52
N ARG A 24 -7.74 -0.18 -5.74
CA ARG A 24 -6.81 0.90 -6.11
C ARG A 24 -7.26 2.28 -5.62
N THR A 25 -8.54 2.61 -5.79
CA THR A 25 -9.09 3.91 -5.35
C THR A 25 -8.98 4.10 -3.85
N GLN A 26 -9.31 3.06 -3.07
CA GLN A 26 -9.24 3.10 -1.61
C GLN A 26 -7.79 3.16 -1.10
N VAL A 27 -6.88 2.37 -1.72
CA VAL A 27 -5.45 2.39 -1.37
C VAL A 27 -4.85 3.77 -1.64
N LYS A 28 -5.15 4.38 -2.78
CA LYS A 28 -4.68 5.73 -3.10
C LYS A 28 -5.20 6.75 -2.08
N ALA A 29 -6.50 6.77 -1.82
CA ALA A 29 -7.10 7.72 -0.88
C ALA A 29 -6.51 7.61 0.53
N ALA A 30 -6.20 6.39 1.00
CA ALA A 30 -5.55 6.19 2.30
C ALA A 30 -4.10 6.72 2.34
N ILE A 31 -3.37 6.67 1.23
CA ILE A 31 -2.02 7.24 1.11
C ILE A 31 -2.09 8.77 1.02
N ASP A 32 -3.01 9.30 0.20
CA ASP A 32 -3.26 10.75 0.10
C ASP A 32 -3.59 11.31 1.50
N PHE A 33 -4.49 10.66 2.24
CA PHE A 33 -4.80 11.05 3.61
C PHE A 33 -3.60 11.00 4.56
N LEU A 34 -2.71 9.99 4.43
CA LEU A 34 -1.52 9.88 5.28
C LEU A 34 -0.52 11.02 5.03
N ILE A 35 -0.36 11.46 3.78
CA ILE A 35 0.68 12.42 3.37
C ILE A 35 0.14 13.85 3.39
N ASP A 36 -1.05 14.06 2.84
CA ASP A 36 -1.64 15.37 2.59
C ASP A 36 -2.70 15.74 3.64
N GLY A 37 -3.29 14.74 4.31
CA GLY A 37 -4.28 14.95 5.38
C GLY A 37 -5.71 15.27 4.91
N PHE A 38 -5.97 15.32 3.60
CA PHE A 38 -7.28 15.62 3.01
C PHE A 38 -7.50 14.90 1.66
#